data_AF-A0A1M5X3Z4-F1
#
_entry.id   AF-A0A1M5X3Z4-F1
#
_cell.length_a   1.000
_cell.length_b   1.000
_cell.length_c   1.000
_cell.angle_alpha   90.00
_cell.angle_beta   90.00
_cell.angle_gamma   90.00
#
_symmetry.space_group_name_H-M   'P 1'
#
loop_
_entity.id
_entity.type
_entity.pdbx_description
1 polymer ?
#
loop_
_entity_poly.entity_id
_entity_poly.type
_entity_poly.pdbx_seq_one_letter_code
_entity_poly.pdbx_strand_id
1 'polypeptide(L)'
;MTNIIKISAAGSGKTYDICRNALDVVADSDKRVLIVTYTNRGKNAVETEIRKQNKGVLHPQVVIKTWFHFLLSDTVKPYQRYITVDGSFNVLKGVDFTEPYEKVNFHKKGTSARYLTGIGNVRSNYVSELACYLNEKSNGKIVGRLTEIYSNWICRFFNSGFMNNHIHYRLS
;
A
#
# COMPACT_ATOMS: atom_id res chain seq x y z
N MET A 1 0.06 5.93 -21.62
CA MET A 1 -0.57 4.97 -20.67
C MET A 1 -1.06 5.76 -19.46
N THR A 2 -2.32 5.58 -19.06
CA THR A 2 -2.96 6.35 -17.98
C THR A 2 -3.02 5.52 -16.69
N ASN A 3 -2.35 5.97 -15.64
CA ASN A 3 -2.49 5.39 -14.30
C ASN A 3 -3.80 5.89 -13.68
N ILE A 4 -4.78 5.01 -13.50
CA ILE A 4 -6.10 5.40 -12.98
C ILE A 4 -6.17 5.12 -11.48
N ILE A 5 -6.26 6.18 -10.65
CA ILE A 5 -6.52 6.05 -9.21
C ILE A 5 -8.02 6.21 -8.96
N LYS A 6 -8.71 5.12 -8.62
CA LYS A 6 -10.15 5.13 -8.25
C LYS A 6 -10.33 5.06 -6.73
N ILE A 7 -10.68 6.19 -6.10
CA ILE A 7 -11.05 6.26 -4.68
C ILE A 7 -12.58 6.14 -4.55
N SER A 8 -13.05 5.35 -3.58
CA SER A 8 -14.44 4.85 -3.58
C SER A 8 -14.99 4.64 -2.16
N ALA A 9 -16.01 5.41 -1.77
CA ALA A 9 -16.76 5.28 -0.51
C ALA A 9 -17.62 3.99 -0.43
N ALA A 10 -18.01 3.59 0.78
CA ALA A 10 -18.79 2.37 1.04
C ALA A 10 -20.22 2.40 0.42
N GLY A 11 -20.80 1.22 0.15
CA GLY A 11 -22.24 1.05 -0.04
C GLY A 11 -22.85 1.25 -1.45
N SER A 12 -22.07 1.31 -2.52
CA SER A 12 -22.57 1.70 -3.87
C SER A 12 -22.18 0.74 -5.00
N GLY A 13 -22.06 -0.57 -4.72
CA GLY A 13 -21.68 -1.56 -5.74
C GLY A 13 -20.22 -1.51 -6.19
N LYS A 14 -19.43 -0.55 -5.68
CA LYS A 14 -18.05 -0.27 -6.12
C LYS A 14 -17.09 -1.46 -6.06
N THR A 15 -17.30 -2.43 -5.15
CA THR A 15 -16.47 -3.64 -5.11
C THR A 15 -16.61 -4.44 -6.40
N TYR A 16 -17.85 -4.59 -6.91
CA TYR A 16 -18.12 -5.31 -8.15
C TYR A 16 -17.41 -4.63 -9.33
N ASP A 17 -17.57 -3.31 -9.48
CA ASP A 17 -16.96 -2.54 -10.57
C ASP A 17 -15.43 -2.54 -10.49
N ILE A 18 -14.86 -2.42 -9.29
CA ILE A 18 -13.40 -2.51 -9.10
C ILE A 18 -12.88 -3.86 -9.56
N CYS A 19 -13.57 -4.95 -9.18
CA CYS A 19 -13.16 -6.29 -9.56
C CYS A 19 -13.30 -6.53 -11.06
N ARG A 20 -14.42 -6.09 -11.65
CA ARG A 20 -14.67 -6.20 -13.09
C ARG A 20 -13.63 -5.45 -13.90
N ASN A 21 -13.40 -4.18 -13.57
CA ASN A 21 -12.38 -3.36 -14.22
C ASN A 21 -10.98 -3.98 -14.08
N ALA A 22 -10.66 -4.57 -12.93
CA ALA A 22 -9.37 -5.22 -12.73
C ALA A 22 -9.20 -6.44 -13.66
N LEU A 23 -10.27 -7.23 -13.85
CA LEU A 23 -10.30 -8.37 -14.76
C LEU A 23 -10.21 -7.94 -16.23
N ASP A 24 -10.94 -6.89 -16.62
CA ASP A 24 -10.89 -6.35 -17.98
C ASP A 24 -9.46 -5.88 -18.32
N VAL A 25 -8.80 -5.17 -17.39
CA VAL A 25 -7.42 -4.69 -17.59
C VAL A 25 -6.42 -5.84 -17.76
N VAL A 26 -6.52 -6.91 -16.98
CA VAL A 26 -5.59 -8.05 -17.09
C VAL A 26 -5.92 -8.99 -18.24
N ALA A 27 -7.13 -8.92 -18.80
CA ALA A 27 -7.46 -9.63 -20.04
C ALA A 27 -6.76 -8.97 -21.25
N ASP A 28 -6.60 -7.65 -21.22
CA ASP A 28 -6.01 -6.86 -22.31
C ASP A 28 -4.52 -6.52 -22.10
N SER A 29 -3.88 -6.96 -21.02
CA SER A 29 -2.51 -6.57 -20.67
C SER A 29 -1.73 -7.63 -19.88
N ASP A 30 -0.44 -7.79 -20.22
CA ASP A 30 0.48 -8.65 -19.46
C ASP A 30 0.93 -8.08 -18.10
N LYS A 31 0.52 -6.85 -17.77
CA LYS A 31 0.92 -6.18 -16.54
C LYS A 31 -0.04 -6.47 -15.39
N ARG A 32 0.47 -6.38 -14.15
CA ARG A 32 -0.31 -6.66 -12.94
C ARG A 32 -1.22 -5.51 -12.55
N VAL A 33 -2.37 -5.81 -11.96
CA VAL A 33 -3.27 -4.85 -11.31
C VAL A 33 -3.15 -4.99 -9.81
N LEU A 34 -2.90 -3.88 -9.11
CA LEU A 34 -2.88 -3.85 -7.65
C LEU A 34 -4.20 -3.29 -7.11
N ILE A 35 -4.85 -4.07 -6.24
CA ILE A 35 -5.99 -3.62 -5.43
C ILE A 35 -5.54 -3.51 -3.98
N VAL A 36 -5.69 -2.32 -3.38
CA VAL A 36 -5.35 -2.08 -1.98
C VAL A 36 -6.58 -1.75 -1.15
N THR A 37 -6.67 -2.33 0.05
CA THR A 37 -7.77 -2.15 1.01
C THR A 37 -7.25 -1.99 2.43
N TYR A 38 -8.00 -1.34 3.31
CA TYR A 38 -7.51 -1.08 4.68
C TYR A 38 -7.52 -2.32 5.58
N THR A 39 -8.52 -3.21 5.43
CA THR A 39 -8.74 -4.34 6.35
C THR A 39 -8.57 -5.70 5.67
N ASN A 40 -8.21 -6.72 6.46
CA ASN A 40 -8.18 -8.12 6.02
C ASN A 40 -9.57 -8.59 5.55
N ARG A 41 -10.64 -8.17 6.22
CA ARG A 41 -12.02 -8.46 5.78
C ARG A 41 -12.29 -7.88 4.38
N GLY A 42 -11.85 -6.63 4.14
CA GLY A 42 -11.96 -6.02 2.82
C GLY A 42 -11.15 -6.76 1.75
N LYS A 43 -9.97 -7.28 2.09
CA LYS A 43 -9.15 -8.10 1.20
C LYS A 43 -9.90 -9.38 0.81
N ASN A 44 -10.41 -10.10 1.80
CA ASN A 44 -11.17 -11.34 1.55
C ASN A 44 -12.43 -11.07 0.71
N ALA A 45 -13.13 -9.96 0.95
CA ALA A 45 -14.30 -9.59 0.16
C ALA A 45 -13.95 -9.33 -1.32
N VAL A 46 -12.84 -8.65 -1.59
CA VAL A 46 -12.33 -8.44 -2.97
C VAL A 46 -11.91 -9.77 -3.60
N GLU A 47 -11.19 -10.62 -2.88
CA GLU A 47 -10.80 -11.94 -3.40
C GLU A 47 -12.00 -12.80 -3.77
N THR A 48 -13.01 -12.86 -2.90
CA THR A 48 -14.25 -13.60 -3.18
C THR A 48 -14.97 -13.03 -4.40
N GLU A 49 -15.05 -11.71 -4.53
CA GLU A 49 -15.71 -11.08 -5.68
C GLU A 49 -14.96 -11.33 -6.99
N ILE A 50 -13.61 -11.23 -6.99
CA ILE A 50 -12.80 -11.61 -8.16
C ILE A 50 -13.03 -13.07 -8.54
N ARG A 51 -12.99 -14.00 -7.57
CA ARG A 51 -13.28 -15.42 -7.83
C ARG A 51 -14.66 -15.58 -8.45
N LYS A 52 -15.69 -14.92 -7.90
CA LYS A 52 -17.06 -14.98 -8.42
C LYS A 52 -17.14 -14.52 -9.87
N GLN A 53 -16.45 -13.43 -10.22
CA GLN A 53 -16.43 -12.89 -11.58
C GLN A 53 -15.51 -13.67 -12.54
N ASN A 54 -14.54 -14.42 -12.02
CA ASN A 54 -13.53 -15.15 -12.78
C ASN A 54 -13.62 -16.69 -12.58
N LYS A 55 -14.83 -17.25 -12.69
CA LYS A 55 -15.08 -18.71 -12.70
C LYS A 55 -14.48 -19.47 -11.50
N GLY A 56 -14.47 -18.85 -10.33
CA GLY A 56 -13.97 -19.41 -9.06
C GLY A 56 -12.46 -19.20 -8.80
N VAL A 57 -11.71 -18.60 -9.72
CA VAL A 57 -10.24 -18.54 -9.66
C VAL A 57 -9.75 -17.10 -9.48
N LEU A 58 -8.69 -16.90 -8.68
CA LEU A 58 -7.99 -15.62 -8.64
C LEU A 58 -7.07 -15.48 -9.86
N HIS A 59 -7.20 -14.37 -10.58
CA HIS A 59 -6.30 -14.10 -11.71
C HIS A 59 -4.87 -13.85 -11.22
N PRO A 60 -3.83 -14.49 -11.79
CA PRO A 60 -2.46 -14.38 -11.29
C PRO A 60 -1.85 -12.97 -11.39
N GLN A 61 -2.38 -12.14 -12.30
CA GLN A 61 -1.99 -10.74 -12.45
C GLN A 61 -2.79 -9.77 -11.57
N VAL A 62 -3.83 -10.22 -10.85
CA VAL A 62 -4.56 -9.40 -9.90
C VAL A 62 -3.98 -9.61 -8.50
N VAL A 63 -3.27 -8.59 -8.01
CA VAL A 63 -2.62 -8.59 -6.70
C VAL A 63 -3.50 -7.83 -5.71
N ILE A 64 -3.85 -8.47 -4.60
CA ILE A 64 -4.73 -7.87 -3.57
C ILE A 64 -3.98 -7.80 -2.25
N LYS A 65 -3.76 -6.58 -1.73
CA LYS A 65 -3.00 -6.32 -0.50
C LYS A 65 -3.77 -5.45 0.47
N THR A 66 -3.49 -5.60 1.77
CA THR A 66 -3.89 -4.57 2.73
C THR A 66 -2.97 -3.37 2.61
N TRP A 67 -3.42 -2.18 3.03
CA TRP A 67 -2.64 -0.94 2.99
C TRP A 67 -1.29 -1.09 3.69
N PHE A 68 -1.28 -1.62 4.91
CA PHE A 68 -0.06 -1.86 5.68
C PHE A 68 0.86 -2.90 5.03
N HIS A 69 0.29 -3.96 4.45
CA HIS A 69 1.09 -4.95 3.74
C HIS A 69 1.69 -4.37 2.45
N PHE A 70 0.94 -3.57 1.70
CA PHE A 70 1.45 -2.84 0.53
C PHE A 70 2.61 -1.92 0.91
N LEU A 71 2.41 -1.02 1.89
CA LEU A 71 3.48 -0.14 2.35
C LEU A 71 4.69 -0.93 2.83
N LEU A 72 4.49 -1.95 3.67
CA LEU A 72 5.64 -2.70 4.18
C LEU A 72 6.37 -3.46 3.07
N SER A 73 5.65 -4.19 2.20
CA SER A 73 6.26 -5.11 1.22
C SER A 73 6.76 -4.43 -0.05
N ASP A 74 6.04 -3.42 -0.56
CA ASP A 74 6.36 -2.79 -1.85
C ASP A 74 7.11 -1.47 -1.70
N THR A 75 7.03 -0.80 -0.55
CA THR A 75 7.68 0.51 -0.34
C THR A 75 8.80 0.46 0.71
N VAL A 76 8.55 -0.10 1.89
CA VAL A 76 9.53 -0.01 2.99
C VAL A 76 10.64 -1.06 2.88
N LYS A 77 10.28 -2.35 2.81
CA LYS A 77 11.27 -3.45 2.83
C LYS A 77 12.34 -3.36 1.72
N PRO A 78 11.99 -3.06 0.45
CA PRO A 78 13.00 -2.99 -0.61
C PRO A 78 13.97 -1.80 -0.45
N TYR A 79 13.59 -0.79 0.36
CA TYR A 79 14.33 0.46 0.54
C TYR A 79 14.80 0.65 2.00
N GLN A 80 14.76 -0.39 2.82
CA GLN A 80 15.11 -0.33 4.26
C GLN A 80 16.54 0.19 4.53
N ARG A 81 17.45 0.05 3.57
CA ARG A 81 18.83 0.57 3.67
C ARG A 81 18.93 2.08 3.83
N TYR A 82 17.93 2.85 3.41
CA TYR A 82 17.92 4.31 3.61
C TYR A 82 17.55 4.71 5.04
N ILE A 83 17.15 3.75 5.90
CA ILE A 83 16.76 4.01 7.29
C ILE A 83 17.52 3.15 8.30
N THR A 84 18.16 2.04 7.91
CA THR A 84 19.01 1.25 8.81
C THR A 84 20.46 1.76 8.76
N VAL A 85 20.98 2.22 9.91
CA VAL A 85 22.27 2.92 10.02
C VAL A 85 23.46 1.97 9.96
N ASP A 86 23.27 0.71 10.35
CA ASP A 86 24.30 -0.33 10.46
C ASP A 86 24.38 -1.25 9.23
N GLY A 87 23.59 -0.98 8.18
CA GLY A 87 23.52 -1.86 7.01
C GLY A 87 22.90 -3.23 7.30
N SER A 88 22.27 -3.42 8.47
CA SER A 88 21.62 -4.68 8.83
C SER A 88 20.48 -5.00 7.86
N PHE A 89 20.49 -6.24 7.40
CA PHE A 89 19.45 -6.80 6.56
C PHE A 89 18.35 -7.39 7.44
N ASN A 90 17.11 -7.30 6.97
CA ASN A 90 15.96 -8.01 7.54
C ASN A 90 15.57 -7.60 8.98
N VAL A 91 15.93 -6.39 9.41
CA VAL A 91 15.47 -5.81 10.68
C VAL A 91 13.95 -5.70 10.71
N LEU A 92 13.34 -5.42 9.55
CA LEU A 92 11.92 -5.14 9.43
C LEU A 92 11.09 -6.41 9.39
N LYS A 93 10.59 -6.82 10.55
CA LYS A 93 9.78 -8.04 10.71
C LYS A 93 8.34 -7.81 10.27
N GLY A 94 7.69 -6.76 10.80
CA GLY A 94 6.29 -6.45 10.55
C GLY A 94 5.89 -5.01 10.82
N VAL A 95 4.58 -4.77 10.92
CA VAL A 95 4.01 -3.49 11.36
C VAL A 95 3.49 -3.67 12.79
N ASP A 96 3.84 -2.73 13.66
CA ASP A 96 3.37 -2.66 15.04
C ASP A 96 2.13 -1.77 15.17
N PHE A 97 1.06 -2.33 15.71
CA PHE A 97 -0.24 -1.67 15.94
C PHE A 97 -0.51 -1.41 17.43
N THR A 98 0.45 -1.74 18.31
CA THR A 98 0.25 -1.66 19.77
C THR A 98 0.48 -0.26 20.33
N GLU A 99 1.15 0.62 19.59
CA GLU A 99 1.39 1.98 20.05
C GLU A 99 0.09 2.82 20.02
N PRO A 100 -0.33 3.38 21.17
CA PRO A 100 -1.47 4.29 21.20
C PRO A 100 -1.13 5.55 20.41
N TYR A 101 -2.09 6.02 19.60
CA TYR A 101 -1.99 7.25 18.79
C TYR A 101 -1.67 8.51 19.61
N GLU A 102 -1.85 8.46 20.93
CA GLU A 102 -1.72 9.59 21.86
C GLU A 102 -0.28 9.87 22.32
N LYS A 103 0.66 8.95 22.08
CA LYS A 103 2.06 9.18 22.50
C LYS A 103 2.79 10.03 21.46
N VAL A 104 3.14 11.26 21.84
CA VAL A 104 3.94 12.16 20.99
C VAL A 104 5.33 11.57 20.78
N ASN A 105 5.69 11.31 19.52
CA ASN A 105 7.02 10.86 19.13
C ASN A 105 7.93 12.07 18.84
N PHE A 106 8.94 12.28 19.69
CA PHE A 106 9.89 13.38 19.56
C PHE A 106 11.11 13.05 18.68
N HIS A 107 11.21 11.82 18.14
CA HIS A 107 12.33 11.45 17.28
C HIS A 107 12.28 12.21 15.94
N LYS A 108 13.45 12.62 15.45
CA LYS A 108 13.59 13.41 14.20
C LYS A 108 13.22 12.58 12.95
N LYS A 109 12.56 13.21 11.97
CA LYS A 109 12.27 12.61 10.65
C LYS A 109 13.55 12.05 10.04
N GLY A 110 13.48 10.83 9.51
CA GLY A 110 14.62 10.14 8.91
C GLY A 110 15.52 9.36 9.88
N THR A 111 15.25 9.35 11.18
CA THR A 111 15.96 8.48 12.13
C THR A 111 15.26 7.14 12.30
N SER A 112 16.01 6.05 12.42
CA SER A 112 15.43 4.70 12.62
C SER A 112 14.55 4.67 13.88
N ALA A 113 14.95 5.36 14.94
CA ALA A 113 14.22 5.45 16.20
C ALA A 113 12.82 6.08 16.04
N ARG A 114 12.57 6.92 15.04
CA ARG A 114 11.23 7.45 14.75
C ARG A 114 10.30 6.37 14.21
N TYR A 115 10.80 5.52 13.32
CA TYR A 115 9.96 4.59 12.56
C TYR A 115 9.92 3.19 13.14
N LEU A 116 10.98 2.76 13.83
CA LEU A 116 11.18 1.38 14.25
C LEU A 116 11.09 1.22 15.77
N THR A 117 10.37 0.19 16.21
CA THR A 117 10.38 -0.27 17.59
C THR A 117 11.71 -0.96 17.92
N GLY A 118 12.02 -1.12 19.21
CA GLY A 118 13.27 -1.76 19.66
C GLY A 118 13.46 -3.20 19.15
N ILE A 119 12.38 -3.87 18.73
CA ILE A 119 12.40 -5.23 18.16
C ILE A 119 12.41 -5.27 16.62
N GLY A 120 12.49 -4.10 15.97
CA GLY A 120 12.59 -3.98 14.51
C GLY A 120 11.26 -3.92 13.75
N ASN A 121 10.11 -3.76 14.42
CA ASN A 121 8.84 -3.55 13.73
C ASN A 121 8.67 -2.08 13.32
N VAL A 122 8.01 -1.84 12.18
CA VAL A 122 7.65 -0.49 11.75
C VAL A 122 6.40 -0.05 12.49
N ARG A 123 6.42 1.12 13.13
CA ARG A 123 5.24 1.66 13.81
C ARG A 123 4.15 2.04 12.80
N SER A 124 2.92 1.58 13.04
CA SER A 124 1.78 1.78 12.14
C SER A 124 1.43 3.26 11.89
N ASN A 125 1.56 4.12 12.91
CA ASN A 125 1.35 5.57 12.81
C ASN A 125 2.39 6.27 11.91
N TYR A 126 3.59 5.71 11.74
CA TYR A 126 4.68 6.32 10.96
C TYR A 126 5.00 5.60 9.65
N VAL A 127 4.34 4.48 9.32
CA VAL A 127 4.65 3.70 8.11
C VAL A 127 4.45 4.48 6.81
N SER A 128 3.40 5.32 6.72
CA SER A 128 3.15 6.16 5.55
C SER A 128 4.20 7.26 5.43
N GLU A 129 4.58 7.88 6.55
CA GLU A 129 5.65 8.89 6.59
C GLU A 129 6.98 8.29 6.18
N LEU A 130 7.28 7.07 6.66
CA LEU A 130 8.47 6.32 6.26
C LEU A 130 8.48 6.05 4.76
N ALA A 131 7.37 5.61 4.17
CA ALA A 131 7.27 5.38 2.74
C ALA A 131 7.57 6.64 1.92
N CYS A 132 7.00 7.80 2.32
CA CYS A 132 7.29 9.08 1.68
C CYS A 132 8.77 9.47 1.83
N TYR A 133 9.32 9.36 3.04
CA TYR A 133 10.73 9.64 3.31
C TYR A 133 11.67 8.76 2.47
N LEU A 134 11.38 7.46 2.35
CA LEU A 134 12.17 6.53 1.56
C LEU A 134 12.07 6.84 0.06
N ASN A 135 10.90 7.28 -0.43
CA ASN A 135 10.75 7.72 -1.81
C ASN A 135 11.57 8.98 -2.10
N GLU A 136 11.53 9.97 -1.18
CA GLU A 136 12.36 11.18 -1.24
C GLU A 136 13.86 10.82 -1.27
N LYS A 137 14.33 9.98 -0.33
CA LYS A 137 15.75 9.60 -0.21
C LYS A 137 16.26 8.72 -1.33
N SER A 138 15.38 7.93 -1.93
CA SER A 138 15.72 7.10 -3.07
C SER A 138 15.57 7.83 -4.42
N ASN A 139 15.28 9.13 -4.41
CA ASN A 139 15.05 9.94 -5.61
C ASN A 139 13.93 9.38 -6.51
N GLY A 140 12.78 9.06 -5.92
CA GLY A 140 11.59 8.61 -6.65
C GLY A 140 11.59 7.13 -7.08
N LYS A 141 12.61 6.34 -6.71
CA LYS A 141 12.73 4.94 -7.14
C LYS A 141 11.57 4.05 -6.71
N ILE A 142 10.88 4.36 -5.60
CA ILE A 142 9.70 3.59 -5.16
C ILE A 142 8.58 3.73 -6.19
N VAL A 143 8.23 4.98 -6.54
CA VAL A 143 7.20 5.26 -7.54
C VAL A 143 7.59 4.65 -8.89
N GLY A 144 8.84 4.83 -9.33
CA GLY A 144 9.35 4.23 -10.57
C GLY A 144 9.16 2.70 -10.62
N ARG A 145 9.60 2.00 -9.58
CA ARG A 145 9.41 0.55 -9.46
C ARG A 145 7.94 0.14 -9.47
N LEU A 146 7.08 0.87 -8.75
CA LEU A 146 5.64 0.56 -8.72
C LEU A 146 4.98 0.77 -10.09
N THR A 147 5.43 1.74 -10.89
CA THR A 147 4.94 1.95 -12.27
C THR A 147 5.44 0.91 -13.26
N GLU A 148 6.57 0.25 -12.98
CA GLU A 148 7.06 -0.90 -13.77
C GLU A 148 6.28 -2.17 -13.46
N ILE A 149 5.99 -2.44 -12.18
CA ILE A 149 5.32 -3.67 -11.74
C ILE A 149 3.82 -3.67 -12.05
N TYR A 150 3.16 -2.52 -11.88
CA TYR A 150 1.71 -2.41 -11.94
C TYR A 150 1.26 -1.52 -13.10
N SER A 151 0.32 -2.03 -13.90
CA SER A 151 -0.32 -1.30 -14.99
C SER A 151 -1.30 -0.24 -14.49
N ASN A 152 -1.98 -0.54 -13.38
CA ASN A 152 -3.02 0.29 -12.78
C ASN A 152 -3.03 0.11 -11.25
N TRP A 153 -3.27 1.20 -10.51
CA TRP A 153 -3.37 1.20 -9.05
C TRP A 153 -4.80 1.50 -8.62
N ILE A 154 -5.54 0.49 -8.13
CA ILE A 154 -6.90 0.70 -7.61
C ILE A 154 -6.85 0.70 -6.08
N CYS A 155 -6.89 1.89 -5.48
CA CYS A 155 -6.89 2.07 -4.03
C CYS A 155 -8.31 2.27 -3.46
N ARG A 156 -8.76 1.36 -2.61
CA ARG A 156 -9.99 1.52 -1.83
C ARG A 156 -9.68 2.13 -0.46
N PHE A 157 -10.05 3.40 -0.27
CA PHE A 157 -10.15 4.00 1.07
C PHE A 157 -11.54 3.74 1.64
N PHE A 158 -11.65 2.84 2.62
CA PHE A 158 -12.77 2.88 3.57
C PHE A 158 -12.41 3.93 4.61
N ASN A 159 -13.05 5.09 4.55
CA ASN A 159 -12.95 6.09 5.60
C ASN A 159 -14.23 6.01 6.43
N SER A 160 -14.13 5.48 7.66
CA SER A 160 -14.94 5.95 8.77
C SER A 160 -14.00 6.75 9.67
N GLY A 161 -13.77 8.01 9.27
CA GLY A 161 -13.05 9.03 10.02
C GLY A 161 -11.57 8.73 10.28
N PHE A 162 -10.68 9.13 9.38
CA PHE A 162 -9.36 9.74 9.64
C PHE A 162 -8.62 9.82 8.30
N MET A 163 -8.68 10.97 7.62
CA MET A 163 -7.64 11.51 6.73
C MET A 163 -8.18 12.81 6.09
N ASN A 164 -8.38 13.83 6.93
CA ASN A 164 -8.21 15.21 6.48
C ASN A 164 -6.70 15.46 6.49
N ASN A 165 -6.08 15.40 5.31
CA ASN A 165 -5.07 16.36 4.86
C ASN A 165 -4.43 15.90 3.55
N HIS A 166 -4.75 16.65 2.50
CA HIS A 166 -3.96 16.95 1.31
C HIS A 166 -3.07 15.84 0.74
N ILE A 167 -3.59 15.12 -0.26
CA ILE A 167 -2.74 14.52 -1.29
C ILE A 167 -3.43 14.65 -2.66
N HIS A 168 -3.24 15.80 -3.32
CA HIS A 168 -3.41 15.91 -4.77
C HIS A 168 -2.08 15.54 -5.42
N TYR A 169 -1.99 14.36 -6.02
CA TYR A 169 -0.96 14.10 -7.04
C TYR A 169 -1.64 14.07 -8.41
N ARG A 170 -1.40 15.14 -9.17
CA ARG A 170 -1.62 15.21 -10.60
C ARG A 170 -0.42 14.52 -11.25
N LEU A 171 -0.62 13.32 -11.80
CA LEU A 171 0.36 12.69 -12.67
C LEU A 171 0.22 13.37 -14.04
N SER A 172 1.17 14.26 -14.35
CA SER A 172 1.45 14.75 -15.71
C SER A 172 2.40 13.81 -16.41
#